data_AF-A0A083ZU96-F1
#
_entry.id   AF-A0A083ZU96-F1
#
_cell.length_a   1.000
_cell.length_b   1.000
_cell.length_c   1.000
_cell.angle_alpha   90.00
_cell.angle_beta   90.00
_cell.angle_gamma   90.00
#
_symmetry.space_group_name_H-M   'P 1'
#
loop_
_entity.id
_entity.type
_entity.pdbx_description
1 polymer ?
#
loop_
_entity_poly.entity_id
_entity_poly.type
_entity_poly.pdbx_seq_one_letter_code
_entity_poly.pdbx_strand_id
1 'polypeptide(L)'
;MLSVLSFTWFEVFMILVLLSTLCIAAGVLLFLLVKSLRHSRSRILLLWMVLPQLLAILIIWWWLNFYNVDETFSMFIAASIAMLLGIVIGSFVFSTLKSVTYGLLFGHFFALILFIFFFGISETNLSTELQTGKDMRQLRDIDQSSKAFNRRLEDTKFRQEMLHKAASWDMPEATFRGLLARGADPFQIYAYDGTIFSIAVKRHNLNALRAFSELLDGDDEQAKNNRAFLRQENPLDQNFYFSDIPTKEEKQQYKTTAKIILDKMPELLSNEVYARILPEASVELIQFFWGYHPPEKPVYRIQAEALLGMVAVADKIAATPGILKEKPAAHHAESLLEYLIEYAPRPVIQAILERNVIQWADYKDSEGKNPVLEKAIYRARKYAGDDPQVLTIVMSDILARHAPWLPSQLVQGFYTEEEGSHVVSALHNAGITCKQLREALSNLHVEDLFTDGKQRLEEVCGVEK
;
A
#
# COMPACT_ATOMS: atom_id res chain seq x y z
N MET A 1 4.19 -9.33 10.20
CA MET A 1 5.21 -10.39 10.33
C MET A 1 6.45 -9.97 9.55
N LEU A 2 7.51 -9.56 10.25
CA LEU A 2 8.80 -9.25 9.62
C LEU A 2 9.47 -10.60 9.33
N SER A 3 9.49 -11.02 8.06
CA SER A 3 10.34 -12.13 7.64
C SER A 3 11.79 -11.69 7.87
N VAL A 4 12.41 -12.21 8.92
CA VAL A 4 13.84 -12.07 9.15
C VAL A 4 14.53 -12.76 7.96
N LEU A 5 15.06 -11.96 7.05
CA LEU A 5 15.93 -12.42 5.97
C LEU A 5 17.12 -13.15 6.61
N SER A 6 17.07 -14.48 6.63
CA SER A 6 18.16 -15.30 7.16
C SER A 6 19.26 -15.35 6.10
N PHE A 7 20.20 -14.41 6.17
CA PHE A 7 21.41 -14.46 5.34
C PHE A 7 22.34 -15.56 5.83
N THR A 8 22.83 -16.40 4.92
CA THR A 8 23.88 -17.37 5.27
C THR A 8 25.22 -16.64 5.45
N TRP A 9 26.10 -17.13 6.32
CA TRP A 9 27.45 -16.55 6.48
C TRP A 9 28.25 -16.53 5.17
N PHE A 10 27.94 -17.47 4.27
CA PHE A 10 28.47 -17.49 2.91
C PHE A 10 27.97 -16.31 2.08
N GLU A 11 26.67 -15.97 2.14
CA GLU A 11 26.11 -14.77 1.49
C GLU A 11 26.72 -13.48 2.05
N VAL A 12 26.90 -13.37 3.36
CA VAL A 12 27.56 -12.20 3.99
C VAL A 12 29.01 -12.08 3.53
N PHE A 13 29.76 -13.19 3.48
CA PHE A 13 31.12 -13.22 2.98
C PHE A 13 31.19 -12.82 1.51
N MET A 14 30.30 -13.36 0.67
CA MET A 14 30.21 -12.98 -0.74
C MET A 14 29.89 -11.50 -0.89
N ILE A 15 28.88 -10.96 -0.20
CA ILE A 15 28.55 -9.52 -0.23
C ILE A 15 29.76 -8.65 0.16
N LEU A 16 30.52 -9.05 1.19
CA LEU A 16 31.73 -8.33 1.62
C LEU A 16 32.84 -8.37 0.57
N VAL A 17 33.08 -9.53 -0.07
CA VAL A 17 34.04 -9.67 -1.17
C VAL A 17 33.63 -8.84 -2.39
N LEU A 18 32.33 -8.82 -2.69
CA LEU A 18 31.74 -8.08 -3.81
C LEU A 18 31.84 -6.56 -3.59
N LEU A 19 31.52 -6.06 -2.39
CA LEU A 19 31.68 -4.65 -2.02
C LEU A 19 33.16 -4.23 -2.01
N SER A 20 34.03 -5.10 -1.51
CA SER A 20 35.48 -4.86 -1.49
C SER A 20 36.04 -4.69 -2.91
N THR A 21 35.54 -5.45 -3.88
CA THR A 21 35.99 -5.39 -5.28
C THR A 21 35.70 -4.03 -5.92
N LEU A 22 34.52 -3.46 -5.68
CA LEU A 22 34.16 -2.13 -6.17
C LEU A 22 35.02 -1.04 -5.51
N CYS A 23 35.24 -1.13 -4.19
CA CYS A 23 36.14 -0.22 -3.47
C CYS A 23 37.58 -0.31 -3.98
N ILE A 24 38.07 -1.52 -4.27
CA ILE A 24 39.41 -1.74 -4.84
C ILE A 24 39.49 -1.13 -6.25
N ALA A 25 38.48 -1.33 -7.10
CA ALA A 25 38.43 -0.74 -8.43
C ALA A 25 38.46 0.79 -8.38
N ALA A 26 37.68 1.41 -7.49
CA ALA A 26 37.67 2.85 -7.27
C ALA A 26 39.04 3.36 -6.74
N GLY A 27 39.66 2.63 -5.81
CA GLY A 27 40.99 2.94 -5.29
C GLY A 27 42.08 2.87 -6.37
N VAL A 28 42.04 1.83 -7.22
CA VAL A 28 42.98 1.67 -8.35
C VAL A 28 42.79 2.79 -9.38
N LEU A 29 41.55 3.16 -9.69
CA LEU A 29 41.22 4.29 -10.55
C LEU A 29 41.80 5.61 -10.01
N LEU A 30 41.56 5.89 -8.73
CA LEU A 30 42.05 7.10 -8.07
C LEU A 30 43.58 7.14 -8.03
N PHE A 31 44.22 6.00 -7.73
CA PHE A 31 45.67 5.87 -7.76
C PHE A 31 46.24 6.10 -9.17
N LEU A 32 45.64 5.50 -10.21
CA LEU A 32 46.05 5.71 -11.60
C LEU A 32 45.86 7.16 -12.03
N LEU A 33 44.78 7.80 -11.61
CA LEU A 33 44.49 9.21 -11.88
C LEU A 33 45.55 10.12 -11.27
N VAL A 34 45.85 9.98 -9.97
CA VAL A 34 46.90 10.76 -9.28
C VAL A 34 48.27 10.52 -9.92
N LYS A 35 48.61 9.25 -10.21
CA LYS A 35 49.91 8.88 -10.78
C LYS A 35 50.07 9.33 -12.25
N SER A 36 48.97 9.43 -13.00
CA SER A 36 48.97 9.86 -14.41
C SER A 36 49.50 11.29 -14.61
N LEU A 37 49.38 12.15 -13.58
CA LEU A 37 49.89 13.53 -13.60
C LEU A 37 51.42 13.60 -13.63
N ARG A 38 52.11 12.56 -13.13
CA ARG A 38 53.58 12.54 -13.01
C ARG A 38 54.25 11.48 -13.90
N HIS A 39 53.55 10.44 -14.31
CA HIS A 39 54.14 9.31 -15.04
C HIS A 39 53.42 8.99 -16.36
N SER A 40 54.18 9.02 -17.46
CA SER A 40 53.69 8.74 -18.81
C SER A 40 53.06 7.36 -18.96
N ARG A 41 53.60 6.33 -18.30
CA ARG A 41 53.06 4.96 -18.32
C ARG A 41 51.67 4.86 -17.67
N SER A 42 51.48 5.52 -16.53
CA SER A 42 50.17 5.56 -15.86
C SER A 42 49.15 6.35 -16.66
N ARG A 43 49.58 7.43 -17.34
CA ARG A 43 48.74 8.16 -18.30
C ARG A 43 48.31 7.30 -19.48
N ILE A 44 49.20 6.44 -20.01
CA ILE A 44 48.86 5.51 -21.08
C ILE A 44 47.85 4.47 -20.61
N LEU A 45 48.06 3.83 -19.45
CA LEU A 45 47.11 2.88 -18.89
C LEU A 45 45.74 3.52 -18.63
N LEU A 46 45.71 4.71 -18.03
CA LEU A 46 44.47 5.41 -17.76
C LEU A 46 43.70 5.75 -19.05
N LEU A 47 44.35 6.40 -20.03
CA LEU A 47 43.69 6.90 -21.23
C LEU A 47 43.36 5.81 -22.25
N TRP A 48 44.22 4.80 -22.39
CA TRP A 48 44.11 3.81 -23.47
C TRP A 48 43.68 2.42 -23.00
N MET A 49 43.74 2.12 -21.71
CA MET A 49 43.20 0.87 -21.15
C MET A 49 41.92 1.12 -20.37
N VAL A 50 41.99 1.96 -19.34
CA VAL A 50 40.91 2.08 -18.36
C VAL A 50 39.74 2.91 -18.88
N LEU A 51 40.02 4.08 -19.46
CA LEU A 51 38.97 4.97 -19.98
C LEU A 51 38.11 4.31 -21.06
N PRO A 52 38.65 3.58 -22.06
CA PRO A 52 37.82 2.88 -23.04
C PRO A 52 36.95 1.78 -22.42
N GLN A 53 37.44 1.08 -21.39
CA GLN A 53 36.67 0.05 -20.68
C GLN A 53 35.53 0.66 -19.86
N LEU A 54 35.80 1.77 -19.14
CA LEU A 54 34.76 2.52 -18.45
C LEU A 54 33.70 3.07 -19.41
N LEU A 55 34.11 3.61 -20.56
CA LEU A 55 33.19 4.11 -21.57
C LEU A 55 32.31 2.97 -22.11
N ALA A 56 32.88 1.79 -22.39
CA ALA A 56 32.12 0.63 -22.83
C ALA A 56 31.09 0.18 -21.78
N ILE A 57 31.47 0.13 -20.50
CA ILE A 57 30.56 -0.21 -19.40
C ILE A 57 29.42 0.83 -19.33
N LEU A 58 29.73 2.12 -19.40
CA LEU A 58 28.72 3.18 -19.39
C LEU A 58 27.77 3.13 -20.60
N ILE A 59 28.27 2.74 -21.77
CA ILE A 59 27.44 2.57 -22.98
C ILE A 59 26.49 1.38 -22.82
N ILE A 60 26.98 0.24 -22.31
CA ILE A 60 26.14 -0.94 -22.09
C ILE A 60 25.12 -0.65 -21.00
N TRP A 61 25.54 -0.02 -19.90
CA TRP A 61 24.66 0.47 -18.83
C TRP A 61 23.57 1.37 -19.42
N TRP A 62 23.96 2.43 -20.12
CA TRP A 62 22.98 3.34 -20.73
C TRP A 62 22.02 2.61 -21.68
N TRP A 63 22.49 1.62 -22.44
CA TRP A 63 21.67 0.82 -23.34
C TRP A 63 20.69 -0.11 -22.61
N LEU A 64 21.11 -0.78 -21.54
CA LEU A 64 20.24 -1.65 -20.73
C LEU A 64 19.21 -0.83 -19.96
N ASN A 65 19.66 0.23 -19.29
CA ASN A 65 18.80 1.19 -18.62
C ASN A 65 17.81 1.85 -19.59
N PHE A 66 18.23 2.15 -20.83
CA PHE A 66 17.31 2.58 -21.87
C PHE A 66 16.16 1.55 -21.99
N TYR A 67 16.43 0.26 -22.19
CA TYR A 67 15.36 -0.74 -22.28
C TYR A 67 14.67 -1.11 -20.94
N ASN A 68 14.90 -0.38 -19.84
CA ASN A 68 14.41 -0.71 -18.50
C ASN A 68 14.73 -2.15 -18.10
N VAL A 69 15.90 -2.64 -18.51
CA VAL A 69 16.43 -3.90 -17.99
C VAL A 69 17.05 -3.56 -16.64
N ASP A 70 16.53 -4.15 -15.57
CA ASP A 70 17.02 -3.90 -14.21
C ASP A 70 18.49 -4.34 -14.14
N GLU A 71 19.38 -3.36 -14.09
CA GLU A 71 20.80 -3.65 -14.05
C GLU A 71 21.18 -4.22 -12.69
N THR A 72 21.58 -5.48 -12.71
CA THR A 72 21.95 -6.16 -11.48
C THR A 72 23.30 -5.65 -10.98
N PHE A 73 23.42 -5.49 -9.66
CA PHE A 73 24.69 -5.20 -8.98
C PHE A 73 25.84 -6.15 -9.42
N SER A 74 25.50 -7.40 -9.78
CA SER A 74 26.40 -8.39 -10.35
C SER A 74 27.06 -7.97 -11.66
N MET A 75 26.36 -7.25 -12.55
CA MET A 75 26.93 -6.80 -13.82
C MET A 75 28.08 -5.80 -13.60
N PHE A 76 27.89 -4.85 -12.68
CA PHE A 76 28.93 -3.89 -12.32
C PHE A 76 30.15 -4.54 -11.67
N ILE A 77 29.93 -5.60 -10.91
CA ILE A 77 31.00 -6.39 -10.29
C ILE A 77 31.77 -7.16 -11.36
N ALA A 78 31.07 -7.86 -12.25
CA ALA A 78 31.67 -8.59 -13.36
C ALA A 78 32.54 -7.66 -14.22
N ALA A 79 32.02 -6.48 -14.54
CA ALA A 79 32.74 -5.43 -15.25
C ALA A 79 33.99 -4.93 -14.48
N SER A 80 33.87 -4.74 -13.17
CA SER A 80 34.97 -4.27 -12.32
C SER A 80 36.09 -5.30 -12.18
N ILE A 81 35.76 -6.58 -12.01
CA ILE A 81 36.71 -7.69 -11.97
C ILE A 81 37.43 -7.81 -13.31
N ALA A 82 36.68 -7.80 -14.41
CA ALA A 82 37.22 -7.88 -15.77
C ALA A 82 38.19 -6.73 -16.06
N MET A 83 37.84 -5.50 -15.67
CA MET A 83 38.69 -4.32 -15.83
C MET A 83 39.97 -4.45 -15.00
N LEU A 84 39.88 -4.80 -13.71
CA LEU A 84 41.04 -4.96 -12.83
C LEU A 84 42.02 -6.02 -13.38
N LEU A 85 41.51 -7.17 -13.81
CA LEU A 85 42.34 -8.24 -14.36
C LEU A 85 42.92 -7.87 -15.74
N GLY A 86 42.17 -7.15 -16.57
CA GLY A 86 42.68 -6.59 -17.83
C GLY A 86 43.83 -5.61 -17.61
N ILE A 87 43.75 -4.75 -16.59
CA ILE A 87 44.84 -3.84 -16.19
C ILE A 87 46.07 -4.65 -15.75
N VAL A 88 45.90 -5.70 -14.95
CA VAL A 88 47.01 -6.56 -14.48
C VAL A 88 47.70 -7.25 -15.65
N ILE A 89 46.94 -7.89 -16.55
CA ILE A 89 47.52 -8.59 -17.70
C ILE A 89 48.17 -7.62 -18.68
N GLY A 90 47.52 -6.50 -18.98
CA GLY A 90 48.11 -5.50 -19.86
C GLY A 90 49.40 -4.90 -19.29
N SER A 91 49.45 -4.69 -17.97
CA SER A 91 50.66 -4.22 -17.28
C SER A 91 51.78 -5.27 -17.28
N PHE A 92 51.44 -6.54 -17.09
CA PHE A 92 52.39 -7.66 -17.18
C PHE A 92 52.98 -7.77 -18.58
N VAL A 93 52.14 -7.80 -19.62
CA VAL A 93 52.58 -7.88 -21.02
C VAL A 93 53.43 -6.67 -21.41
N PHE A 94 53.06 -5.47 -20.94
CA PHE A 94 53.86 -4.26 -21.12
C PHE A 94 55.27 -4.40 -20.51
N SER A 95 55.38 -5.03 -19.34
CA SER A 95 56.66 -5.23 -18.66
C SER A 95 57.53 -6.30 -19.33
N THR A 96 56.91 -7.38 -19.82
CA THR A 96 57.61 -8.54 -20.39
C THR A 96 58.00 -8.33 -21.84
N LEU A 97 57.05 -7.89 -22.68
CA LEU A 97 57.27 -7.72 -24.13
C LEU A 97 57.75 -6.32 -24.51
N LYS A 98 57.81 -5.39 -23.53
CA LYS A 98 58.21 -3.98 -23.71
C LYS A 98 57.45 -3.26 -24.83
N SER A 99 56.25 -3.72 -25.16
CA SER A 99 55.40 -3.19 -26.23
C SER A 99 54.09 -2.67 -25.66
N VAL A 100 53.83 -1.39 -25.92
CA VAL A 100 52.59 -0.71 -25.50
C VAL A 100 51.39 -1.34 -26.20
N THR A 101 51.51 -1.58 -27.51
CA THR A 101 50.42 -2.09 -28.34
C THR A 101 49.98 -3.48 -27.91
N TYR A 102 50.93 -4.40 -27.65
CA TYR A 102 50.60 -5.73 -27.17
C TYR A 102 49.99 -5.69 -25.76
N GLY A 103 50.52 -4.86 -24.87
CA GLY A 103 49.94 -4.67 -23.53
C GLY A 103 48.47 -4.24 -23.59
N LEU A 104 48.16 -3.22 -24.40
CA LEU A 104 46.79 -2.72 -24.58
C LEU A 104 45.87 -3.77 -25.20
N LEU A 105 46.29 -4.45 -26.27
CA LEU A 105 45.48 -5.46 -26.95
C LEU A 105 45.15 -6.63 -26.01
N PHE A 106 46.15 -7.19 -25.33
CA PHE A 106 45.93 -8.31 -24.41
C PHE A 106 45.10 -7.90 -23.19
N GLY A 107 45.30 -6.70 -22.66
CA GLY A 107 44.50 -6.20 -21.53
C GLY A 107 43.01 -6.03 -21.88
N HIS A 108 42.72 -5.44 -23.04
CA HIS A 108 41.33 -5.31 -23.53
C HIS A 108 40.70 -6.65 -23.89
N PHE A 109 41.43 -7.52 -24.59
CA PHE A 109 40.91 -8.82 -25.00
C PHE A 109 40.60 -9.70 -23.79
N PHE A 110 41.48 -9.69 -22.79
CA PHE A 110 41.27 -10.45 -21.57
C PHE A 110 40.13 -9.89 -20.71
N ALA A 111 40.02 -8.56 -20.59
CA ALA A 111 38.88 -7.93 -19.94
C ALA A 111 37.56 -8.31 -20.62
N LEU A 112 37.51 -8.29 -21.96
CA LEU A 112 36.30 -8.66 -22.70
C LEU A 112 35.92 -10.15 -22.49
N ILE A 113 36.89 -11.07 -22.59
CA ILE A 113 36.64 -12.50 -22.36
C ILE A 113 36.10 -12.73 -20.94
N LEU A 114 36.74 -12.12 -19.94
CA LEU A 114 36.29 -12.25 -18.56
C LEU A 114 34.91 -11.64 -18.33
N PHE A 115 34.65 -10.47 -18.92
CA PHE A 115 33.34 -9.86 -18.82
C PHE A 115 32.28 -10.80 -19.39
N ILE A 116 32.47 -11.33 -20.61
CA ILE A 116 31.53 -12.28 -21.22
C ILE A 116 31.36 -13.54 -20.37
N PHE A 117 32.45 -14.06 -19.80
CA PHE A 117 32.42 -15.26 -18.95
C PHE A 117 31.63 -15.03 -17.65
N PHE A 118 31.96 -13.97 -16.89
CA PHE A 118 31.26 -13.64 -15.66
C PHE A 118 29.80 -13.25 -15.93
N PHE A 119 29.56 -12.55 -17.03
CA PHE A 119 28.22 -12.17 -17.47
C PHE A 119 27.38 -13.41 -17.83
N GLY A 120 27.93 -14.37 -18.57
CA GLY A 120 27.24 -15.61 -18.94
C GLY A 120 26.96 -16.56 -17.77
N ILE A 121 27.72 -16.48 -16.68
CA ILE A 121 27.46 -17.24 -15.45
C ILE A 121 26.43 -16.56 -14.56
N SER A 122 26.34 -15.22 -14.62
CA SER A 122 25.52 -14.44 -13.69
C SER A 122 24.08 -14.22 -14.14
N GLU A 123 23.77 -14.23 -15.44
CA GLU A 123 22.44 -13.85 -15.94
C GLU A 123 21.91 -14.82 -17.01
N THR A 124 21.05 -15.76 -16.61
CA THR A 124 20.38 -16.69 -17.53
C THR A 124 19.23 -16.04 -18.32
N ASN A 125 18.79 -14.82 -17.98
CA ASN A 125 17.57 -14.21 -18.52
C ASN A 125 17.73 -12.87 -19.25
N LEU A 126 18.93 -12.29 -19.38
CA LEU A 126 19.10 -10.97 -20.01
C LEU A 126 18.47 -10.90 -21.42
N SER A 127 18.64 -11.95 -22.24
CA SER A 127 18.06 -11.95 -23.58
C SER A 127 16.53 -11.80 -23.57
N THR A 128 15.88 -12.41 -22.58
CA THR A 128 14.43 -12.33 -22.39
C THR A 128 13.99 -11.00 -21.77
N GLU A 129 14.77 -10.44 -20.85
CA GLU A 129 14.52 -9.13 -20.24
C GLU A 129 14.71 -8.00 -21.26
N LEU A 130 15.80 -8.05 -22.03
CA LEU A 130 16.06 -7.12 -23.12
C LEU A 130 14.97 -7.20 -24.20
N GLN A 131 14.53 -8.42 -24.55
CA GLN A 131 13.43 -8.59 -25.49
C GLN A 131 12.13 -7.99 -24.92
N THR A 132 11.86 -8.21 -23.64
CA THR A 132 10.70 -7.62 -22.94
C THR A 132 10.79 -6.10 -22.92
N GLY A 133 11.93 -5.52 -22.58
CA GLY A 133 12.15 -4.07 -22.58
C GLY A 133 11.99 -3.44 -23.97
N LYS A 134 12.48 -4.11 -25.01
CA LYS A 134 12.26 -3.71 -26.42
C LYS A 134 10.78 -3.75 -26.78
N ASP A 135 10.09 -4.82 -26.41
CA ASP A 135 8.66 -4.98 -26.66
C ASP A 135 7.85 -3.90 -25.94
N MET A 136 8.15 -3.62 -24.65
CA MET A 136 7.47 -2.58 -23.86
C MET A 136 7.68 -1.17 -24.41
N ARG A 137 8.88 -0.84 -24.92
CA ARG A 137 9.12 0.44 -25.59
C ARG A 137 8.34 0.56 -26.89
N GLN A 138 8.34 -0.48 -27.72
CA GLN A 138 7.55 -0.48 -28.95
C GLN A 138 6.05 -0.42 -28.67
N LEU A 139 5.63 -0.97 -27.53
CA LEU A 139 4.24 -0.95 -27.09
C LEU A 139 3.80 0.45 -26.63
N ARG A 140 4.68 1.19 -25.94
CA ARG A 140 4.43 2.59 -25.53
C ARG A 140 4.13 3.50 -26.73
N ASP A 141 4.82 3.28 -27.84
CA ASP A 141 4.62 4.00 -29.11
C ASP A 141 4.07 3.07 -30.20
N ILE A 142 2.94 2.39 -29.91
CA ILE A 142 2.39 1.32 -30.77
C ILE A 142 2.17 1.76 -32.23
N ASP A 143 1.84 3.03 -32.47
CA ASP A 143 1.61 3.59 -33.80
C ASP A 143 2.90 3.73 -34.63
N GLN A 144 4.04 3.88 -33.96
CA GLN A 144 5.37 3.97 -34.58
C GLN A 144 6.17 2.67 -34.44
N SER A 145 5.54 1.61 -33.92
CA SER A 145 6.19 0.33 -33.68
C SER A 145 6.67 -0.34 -34.98
N SER A 146 7.71 -1.16 -34.87
CA SER A 146 8.31 -1.80 -36.04
C SER A 146 7.34 -2.74 -36.75
N LYS A 147 7.50 -2.94 -38.07
CA LYS A 147 6.72 -3.93 -38.83
C LYS A 147 6.86 -5.35 -38.25
N ALA A 148 8.03 -5.69 -37.73
CA ALA A 148 8.29 -7.00 -37.13
C ALA A 148 7.48 -7.20 -35.85
N PHE A 149 7.40 -6.18 -34.99
CA PHE A 149 6.59 -6.21 -33.78
C PHE A 149 5.09 -6.23 -34.09
N ASN A 150 4.62 -5.41 -35.05
CA ASN A 150 3.24 -5.44 -35.50
C ASN A 150 2.83 -6.83 -36.02
N ARG A 151 3.70 -7.52 -36.75
CA ARG A 151 3.44 -8.91 -37.19
C ARG A 151 3.33 -9.87 -36.01
N ARG A 152 4.14 -9.69 -34.96
CA ARG A 152 4.00 -10.51 -33.74
C ARG A 152 2.68 -10.23 -33.01
N LEU A 153 2.18 -8.99 -33.03
CA LEU A 153 0.88 -8.65 -32.44
C LEU A 153 -0.33 -9.28 -33.15
N GLU A 154 -0.17 -9.81 -34.37
CA GLU A 154 -1.20 -10.61 -35.02
C GLU A 154 -1.45 -11.93 -34.27
N ASP A 155 -0.40 -12.48 -33.63
CA ASP A 155 -0.53 -13.65 -32.76
C ASP A 155 -1.35 -13.30 -31.50
N THR A 156 -2.41 -14.07 -31.27
CA THR A 156 -3.37 -13.79 -30.18
C THR A 156 -2.73 -13.95 -28.80
N LYS A 157 -1.85 -14.94 -28.62
CA LYS A 157 -1.20 -15.19 -27.33
C LYS A 157 -0.24 -14.05 -26.98
N PHE A 158 0.60 -13.65 -27.94
CA PHE A 158 1.52 -12.54 -27.77
C PHE A 158 0.77 -11.22 -27.54
N ARG A 159 -0.32 -10.97 -28.28
CA ARG A 159 -1.15 -9.78 -28.10
C ARG A 159 -1.74 -9.69 -26.69
N GLN A 160 -2.26 -10.79 -26.14
CA GLN A 160 -2.78 -10.80 -24.77
C GLN A 160 -1.67 -10.66 -23.72
N GLU A 161 -0.51 -11.27 -23.94
CA GLU A 161 0.66 -11.07 -23.08
C GLU A 161 1.07 -9.58 -23.06
N MET A 162 1.06 -8.89 -24.20
CA MET A 162 1.35 -7.46 -24.27
C MET A 162 0.29 -6.62 -23.57
N LEU A 163 -1.00 -6.96 -23.69
CA LEU A 163 -2.07 -6.27 -22.96
C LEU A 163 -1.90 -6.42 -21.44
N HIS A 164 -1.62 -7.64 -20.97
CA HIS A 164 -1.35 -7.94 -19.57
C HIS A 164 -0.13 -7.15 -19.04
N LYS A 165 0.99 -7.16 -19.77
CA LYS A 165 2.19 -6.40 -19.40
C LYS A 165 1.92 -4.89 -19.41
N ALA A 166 1.22 -4.37 -20.43
CA ALA A 166 0.84 -2.96 -20.47
C ALA A 166 -0.04 -2.56 -19.29
N ALA A 167 -1.04 -3.39 -18.92
CA ALA A 167 -1.91 -3.10 -17.79
C ALA A 167 -1.15 -3.06 -16.44
N SER A 168 -0.05 -3.81 -16.35
CA SER A 168 0.81 -3.86 -15.16
C SER A 168 1.75 -2.67 -15.00
N TRP A 169 1.89 -1.82 -16.02
CA TRP A 169 2.85 -0.72 -16.08
C TRP A 169 2.16 0.59 -16.47
N ASP A 170 2.77 1.73 -16.17
CA ASP A 170 2.24 3.03 -16.62
C ASP A 170 2.48 3.22 -18.13
N MET A 171 1.40 3.02 -18.89
CA MET A 171 1.37 3.09 -20.35
C MET A 171 0.36 4.15 -20.83
N PRO A 172 0.62 4.82 -21.97
CA PRO A 172 -0.32 5.75 -22.56
C PRO A 172 -1.64 5.08 -22.95
N GLU A 173 -2.75 5.82 -22.89
CA GLU A 173 -4.06 5.33 -23.29
C GLU A 173 -4.10 4.81 -24.74
N ALA A 174 -3.35 5.47 -25.64
CA ALA A 174 -3.22 5.08 -27.04
C ALA A 174 -2.69 3.64 -27.22
N THR A 175 -1.80 3.19 -26.34
CA THR A 175 -1.30 1.81 -26.33
C THR A 175 -2.44 0.81 -26.14
N PHE A 176 -3.29 1.04 -25.14
CA PHE A 176 -4.44 0.18 -24.86
C PHE A 176 -5.43 0.19 -26.02
N ARG A 177 -5.81 1.37 -26.51
CA ARG A 177 -6.69 1.51 -27.67
C ARG A 177 -6.14 0.77 -28.90
N GLY A 178 -4.84 0.88 -29.16
CA GLY A 178 -4.17 0.19 -30.26
C GLY A 178 -4.17 -1.33 -30.13
N LEU A 179 -4.06 -1.87 -28.91
CA LEU A 179 -4.16 -3.31 -28.64
C LEU A 179 -5.60 -3.81 -28.77
N LEU A 180 -6.56 -3.08 -28.21
CA LEU A 180 -7.99 -3.40 -28.31
C LEU A 180 -8.46 -3.41 -29.76
N ALA A 181 -8.06 -2.43 -30.56
CA ALA A 181 -8.37 -2.36 -31.99
C ALA A 181 -7.82 -3.56 -32.80
N ARG A 182 -6.78 -4.24 -32.27
CA ARG A 182 -6.21 -5.47 -32.83
C ARG A 182 -6.85 -6.74 -32.26
N GLY A 183 -7.92 -6.62 -31.48
CA GLY A 183 -8.65 -7.75 -30.88
C GLY A 183 -7.99 -8.33 -29.63
N ALA A 184 -7.33 -7.49 -28.82
CA ALA A 184 -6.98 -7.85 -27.45
C ALA A 184 -8.22 -7.73 -26.55
N ASP A 185 -8.32 -8.56 -25.50
CA ASP A 185 -9.51 -8.64 -24.65
C ASP A 185 -9.11 -8.45 -23.18
N PRO A 186 -9.52 -7.35 -22.52
CA PRO A 186 -9.18 -7.09 -21.13
C PRO A 186 -9.97 -7.94 -20.14
N PHE A 187 -11.06 -8.59 -20.57
CA PHE A 187 -11.92 -9.43 -19.72
C PHE A 187 -11.47 -10.90 -19.69
N GLN A 188 -10.45 -11.26 -20.47
CA GLN A 188 -9.86 -12.59 -20.41
C GLN A 188 -9.06 -12.79 -19.12
N ILE A 189 -9.24 -13.96 -18.49
CA ILE A 189 -8.43 -14.40 -17.35
C ILE A 189 -7.01 -14.72 -17.85
N TYR A 190 -6.00 -14.09 -17.23
CA TYR A 190 -4.61 -14.31 -17.58
C TYR A 190 -3.84 -14.83 -16.36
N ALA A 191 -3.51 -16.12 -16.38
CA ALA A 191 -2.83 -16.83 -15.29
C ALA A 191 -3.58 -16.72 -13.94
N TYR A 192 -2.85 -16.77 -12.82
CA TYR A 192 -3.39 -16.70 -11.46
C TYR A 192 -3.71 -15.28 -10.98
N ASP A 193 -3.40 -14.25 -11.78
CA ASP A 193 -3.47 -12.84 -11.37
C ASP A 193 -4.88 -12.22 -11.48
N GLY A 194 -5.82 -13.00 -12.00
CA GLY A 194 -7.18 -12.57 -12.34
C GLY A 194 -7.30 -12.14 -13.80
N THR A 195 -8.22 -11.22 -14.07
CA THR A 195 -8.41 -10.65 -15.41
C THR A 195 -7.45 -9.49 -15.66
N ILE A 196 -7.16 -9.20 -16.93
CA ILE A 196 -6.34 -8.05 -17.28
C ILE A 196 -6.99 -6.73 -16.81
N PHE A 197 -8.32 -6.65 -16.84
CA PHE A 197 -9.08 -5.56 -16.23
C PHE A 197 -8.76 -5.44 -14.73
N SER A 198 -8.81 -6.55 -13.99
CA SER A 198 -8.51 -6.53 -12.55
C SER A 198 -7.06 -6.16 -12.23
N ILE A 199 -6.11 -6.50 -13.10
CA ILE A 199 -4.72 -6.08 -12.95
C ILE A 199 -4.61 -4.56 -13.10
N ALA A 200 -5.30 -3.97 -14.08
CA ALA A 200 -5.34 -2.51 -14.22
C ALA A 200 -5.92 -1.83 -12.97
N VAL A 201 -6.91 -2.45 -12.32
CA VAL A 201 -7.49 -2.00 -11.04
C VAL A 201 -6.46 -2.08 -9.91
N LYS A 202 -5.84 -3.25 -9.69
CA LYS A 202 -4.80 -3.47 -8.67
C LYS A 202 -3.58 -2.55 -8.83
N ARG A 203 -3.26 -2.16 -10.07
CA ARG A 203 -2.13 -1.31 -10.41
C ARG A 203 -2.48 0.17 -10.55
N HIS A 204 -3.74 0.54 -10.29
CA HIS A 204 -4.25 1.91 -10.46
C HIS A 204 -3.95 2.51 -11.85
N ASN A 205 -3.98 1.67 -12.89
CA ASN A 205 -3.65 2.07 -14.25
C ASN A 205 -4.85 2.77 -14.90
N LEU A 206 -5.02 4.06 -14.60
CA LEU A 206 -6.21 4.83 -15.02
C LEU A 206 -6.37 4.88 -16.54
N ASN A 207 -5.27 4.88 -17.30
CA ASN A 207 -5.31 4.87 -18.77
C ASN A 207 -5.88 3.56 -19.31
N ALA A 208 -5.44 2.42 -18.75
CA ALA A 208 -6.01 1.12 -19.08
C ALA A 208 -7.50 1.06 -18.73
N LEU A 209 -7.87 1.50 -17.52
CA LEU A 209 -9.25 1.48 -17.05
C LEU A 209 -10.18 2.32 -17.92
N ARG A 210 -9.75 3.51 -18.36
CA ARG A 210 -10.54 4.33 -19.29
C ARG A 210 -10.78 3.59 -20.61
N ALA A 211 -9.73 3.06 -21.22
CA ALA A 211 -9.85 2.32 -22.48
C ALA A 211 -10.69 1.05 -22.36
N PHE A 212 -10.55 0.30 -21.26
CA PHE A 212 -11.29 -0.95 -21.05
C PHE A 212 -12.76 -0.70 -20.71
N SER A 213 -13.05 0.35 -19.94
CA SER A 213 -14.42 0.66 -19.50
C SER A 213 -15.32 1.14 -20.65
N GLU A 214 -14.75 1.64 -21.75
CA GLU A 214 -15.52 1.93 -22.97
C GLU A 214 -16.10 0.66 -23.63
N LEU A 215 -15.48 -0.51 -23.42
CA LEU A 215 -16.02 -1.79 -23.89
C LEU A 215 -17.26 -2.26 -23.09
N LEU A 216 -17.66 -1.48 -22.08
CA LEU A 216 -18.87 -1.68 -21.30
C LEU A 216 -20.03 -0.82 -21.83
N ASP A 217 -19.79 0.08 -22.78
CA ASP A 217 -20.83 0.95 -23.36
C ASP A 217 -21.66 0.22 -24.42
N GLY A 218 -22.93 0.61 -24.55
CA GLY A 218 -23.82 0.12 -25.60
C GLY A 218 -24.57 -1.18 -25.28
N ASP A 219 -25.42 -1.58 -26.22
CA ASP A 219 -26.38 -2.70 -26.06
C ASP A 219 -26.06 -3.91 -26.96
N ASP A 220 -24.87 -3.94 -27.57
CA ASP A 220 -24.42 -5.12 -28.30
C ASP A 220 -24.11 -6.29 -27.36
N GLU A 221 -24.07 -7.49 -27.94
CA GLU A 221 -23.86 -8.72 -27.17
C GLU A 221 -22.49 -8.77 -26.50
N GLN A 222 -21.45 -8.16 -27.09
CA GLN A 222 -20.12 -8.14 -26.48
C GLN A 222 -20.12 -7.24 -25.24
N ALA A 223 -20.67 -6.03 -25.32
CA ALA A 223 -20.79 -5.14 -24.17
C ALA A 223 -21.63 -5.77 -23.05
N LYS A 224 -22.74 -6.45 -23.37
CA LYS A 224 -23.54 -7.20 -22.39
C LYS A 224 -22.73 -8.33 -21.73
N ASN A 225 -21.97 -9.09 -22.51
CA ASN A 225 -21.12 -10.16 -21.99
C ASN A 225 -20.03 -9.62 -21.07
N ASN A 226 -19.39 -8.50 -21.44
CA ASN A 226 -18.38 -7.83 -20.61
C ASN A 226 -18.99 -7.36 -19.28
N ARG A 227 -20.18 -6.75 -19.31
CA ARG A 227 -20.91 -6.36 -18.09
C ARG A 227 -21.29 -7.57 -17.24
N ALA A 228 -21.82 -8.64 -17.86
CA ALA A 228 -22.17 -9.87 -17.15
C ALA A 228 -20.94 -10.50 -16.48
N PHE A 229 -19.80 -10.48 -17.17
CA PHE A 229 -18.53 -10.94 -16.62
C PHE A 229 -18.09 -10.12 -15.41
N LEU A 230 -18.08 -8.79 -15.50
CA LEU A 230 -17.70 -7.94 -14.36
C LEU A 230 -18.66 -8.04 -13.16
N ARG A 231 -19.94 -8.40 -13.37
CA ARG A 231 -20.85 -8.68 -12.24
C ARG A 231 -20.48 -9.96 -11.49
N GLN A 232 -19.92 -10.94 -12.18
CA GLN A 232 -19.43 -12.18 -11.55
C GLN A 232 -18.06 -11.96 -10.91
N GLU A 233 -17.18 -11.22 -11.59
CA GLU A 233 -15.83 -10.91 -11.17
C GLU A 233 -15.70 -9.42 -10.84
N ASN A 234 -16.41 -8.99 -9.79
CA ASN A 234 -16.50 -7.58 -9.44
C ASN A 234 -15.11 -7.01 -9.10
N PRO A 235 -14.58 -6.09 -9.93
CA PRO A 235 -13.26 -5.52 -9.72
C PRO A 235 -13.17 -4.67 -8.44
N LEU A 236 -14.30 -4.16 -7.94
CA LEU A 236 -14.37 -3.38 -6.71
C LEU A 236 -14.43 -4.26 -5.46
N ASP A 237 -14.79 -5.55 -5.62
CA ASP A 237 -14.76 -6.55 -4.54
C ASP A 237 -13.36 -7.09 -4.29
N GLN A 238 -12.38 -6.76 -5.11
CA GLN A 238 -11.01 -7.17 -4.89
C GLN A 238 -10.43 -6.49 -3.65
N ASN A 239 -9.48 -7.16 -2.98
CA ASN A 239 -8.71 -6.55 -1.91
C ASN A 239 -7.91 -5.38 -2.50
N PHE A 240 -8.48 -4.19 -2.51
CA PHE A 240 -7.67 -2.98 -2.45
C PHE A 240 -6.91 -3.08 -1.13
N TYR A 241 -5.60 -3.31 -1.24
CA TYR A 241 -4.71 -3.32 -0.09
C TYR A 241 -4.59 -1.89 0.41
N PHE A 242 -5.60 -1.42 1.14
CA PHE A 242 -5.38 -0.34 2.08
C PHE A 242 -4.41 -0.86 3.13
N SER A 243 -3.40 -0.07 3.49
CA SER A 243 -2.74 -0.25 4.78
C SER A 243 -3.79 -0.25 5.89
N ASP A 244 -3.48 -0.85 7.05
CA ASP A 244 -4.39 -0.85 8.22
C ASP A 244 -4.91 0.56 8.59
N ILE A 245 -4.19 1.61 8.17
CA ILE A 245 -4.65 2.99 8.11
C ILE A 245 -4.36 3.53 6.70
N PRO A 246 -5.35 3.66 5.81
CA PRO A 246 -5.13 4.14 4.46
C PRO A 246 -4.82 5.63 4.43
N THR A 247 -3.79 5.96 3.66
CA THR A 247 -3.36 7.32 3.34
C THR A 247 -4.42 8.08 2.53
N LYS A 248 -4.31 9.41 2.47
CA LYS A 248 -5.21 10.24 1.65
C LYS A 248 -5.05 9.90 0.17
N GLU A 249 -3.83 9.62 -0.25
CA GLU A 249 -3.46 9.25 -1.61
C GLU A 249 -4.12 7.92 -2.02
N GLU A 250 -4.06 6.89 -1.18
CA GLU A 250 -4.71 5.60 -1.44
C GLU A 250 -6.24 5.74 -1.54
N LYS A 251 -6.85 6.50 -0.63
CA LYS A 251 -8.29 6.80 -0.68
C LYS A 251 -8.68 7.49 -1.99
N GLN A 252 -7.88 8.48 -2.41
CA GLN A 252 -8.13 9.22 -3.66
C GLN A 252 -7.90 8.36 -4.91
N GLN A 253 -6.89 7.49 -4.91
CA GLN A 253 -6.62 6.54 -5.99
C GLN A 253 -7.77 5.53 -6.13
N TYR A 254 -8.26 4.99 -5.02
CA TYR A 254 -9.42 4.10 -5.02
C TYR A 254 -10.67 4.81 -5.54
N LYS A 255 -10.97 6.02 -5.02
CA LYS A 255 -12.10 6.85 -5.49
C LYS A 255 -12.04 7.10 -7.00
N THR A 256 -10.87 7.43 -7.52
CA THR A 256 -10.68 7.71 -8.95
C THR A 256 -10.86 6.46 -9.81
N THR A 257 -10.33 5.33 -9.35
CA THR A 257 -10.51 4.01 -9.99
C THR A 257 -11.97 3.61 -10.01
N ALA A 258 -12.63 3.67 -8.86
CA ALA A 258 -14.05 3.33 -8.72
C ALA A 258 -14.93 4.25 -9.54
N LYS A 259 -14.61 5.54 -9.66
CA LYS A 259 -15.36 6.47 -10.52
C LYS A 259 -15.40 6.02 -11.97
N ILE A 260 -14.26 5.66 -12.55
CA ILE A 260 -14.19 5.22 -13.96
C ILE A 260 -15.11 4.01 -14.20
N ILE A 261 -15.14 3.08 -13.24
CA ILE A 261 -15.92 1.84 -13.33
C ILE A 261 -17.41 2.09 -13.07
N LEU A 262 -17.75 2.79 -11.97
CA LEU A 262 -19.13 3.03 -11.54
C LEU A 262 -19.87 4.02 -12.44
N ASP A 263 -19.18 4.92 -13.15
CA ASP A 263 -19.78 5.75 -14.20
C ASP A 263 -20.35 4.89 -15.34
N LYS A 264 -19.84 3.65 -15.52
CA LYS A 264 -20.30 2.69 -16.54
C LYS A 264 -21.21 1.60 -15.98
N MET A 265 -20.91 1.13 -14.78
CA MET A 265 -21.61 0.02 -14.14
C MET A 265 -21.85 0.32 -12.65
N PRO A 266 -22.81 1.21 -12.33
CA PRO A 266 -23.12 1.56 -10.94
C PRO A 266 -23.60 0.36 -10.12
N GLU A 267 -24.14 -0.68 -10.77
CA GLU A 267 -24.61 -1.91 -10.11
C GLU A 267 -23.49 -2.77 -9.50
N LEU A 268 -22.21 -2.47 -9.79
CA LEU A 268 -21.07 -3.13 -9.16
C LEU A 268 -20.85 -2.68 -7.71
N LEU A 269 -21.57 -1.66 -7.25
CA LEU A 269 -21.55 -1.20 -5.87
C LEU A 269 -22.39 -2.14 -4.99
N SER A 270 -21.79 -3.25 -4.55
CA SER A 270 -22.40 -4.30 -3.74
C SER A 270 -22.24 -4.06 -2.23
N ASN A 271 -22.87 -4.93 -1.42
CA ASN A 271 -22.66 -4.93 0.02
C ASN A 271 -21.23 -5.32 0.40
N GLU A 272 -20.58 -6.14 -0.42
CA GLU A 272 -19.19 -6.56 -0.29
C GLU A 272 -18.22 -5.39 -0.50
N VAL A 273 -18.47 -4.54 -1.51
CA VAL A 273 -17.75 -3.26 -1.67
C VAL A 273 -17.96 -2.38 -0.44
N TYR A 274 -19.21 -2.23 0.02
CA TYR A 274 -19.51 -1.44 1.22
C TYR A 274 -18.83 -1.97 2.48
N ALA A 275 -18.75 -3.29 2.64
CA ALA A 275 -18.13 -3.93 3.79
C ALA A 275 -16.64 -3.58 3.93
N ARG A 276 -15.97 -3.22 2.84
CA ARG A 276 -14.54 -2.85 2.82
C ARG A 276 -14.29 -1.39 3.17
N ILE A 277 -15.21 -0.51 2.78
CA ILE A 277 -15.03 0.95 2.93
C ILE A 277 -15.57 1.50 4.25
N LEU A 278 -16.61 0.85 4.79
CA LEU A 278 -17.26 1.29 6.03
C LEU A 278 -16.33 1.19 7.24
N PRO A 279 -15.51 0.13 7.41
CA PRO A 279 -14.54 0.06 8.51
C PRO A 279 -13.57 1.25 8.57
N GLU A 280 -13.22 1.82 7.41
CA GLU A 280 -12.31 2.98 7.29
C GLU A 280 -12.91 4.31 7.72
N ALA A 281 -14.23 4.35 8.00
CA ALA A 281 -14.97 5.54 8.43
C ALA A 281 -14.73 6.80 7.58
N SER A 282 -14.39 6.63 6.30
CA SER A 282 -14.08 7.74 5.40
C SER A 282 -15.37 8.37 4.87
N VAL A 283 -15.84 9.43 5.53
CA VAL A 283 -17.06 10.17 5.16
C VAL A 283 -17.05 10.57 3.68
N GLU A 284 -15.91 11.01 3.16
CA GLU A 284 -15.77 11.40 1.75
C GLU A 284 -16.02 10.22 0.78
N LEU A 285 -15.44 9.05 1.07
CA LEU A 285 -15.62 7.86 0.24
C LEU A 285 -17.06 7.35 0.33
N ILE A 286 -17.63 7.31 1.54
CA ILE A 286 -19.01 6.89 1.75
C ILE A 286 -19.96 7.82 0.98
N GLN A 287 -19.75 9.14 1.07
CA GLN A 287 -20.56 10.12 0.34
C GLN A 287 -20.45 9.97 -1.17
N PHE A 288 -19.25 9.66 -1.67
CA PHE A 288 -19.02 9.40 -3.09
C PHE A 288 -19.80 8.17 -3.58
N PHE A 289 -19.72 7.04 -2.87
CA PHE A 289 -20.45 5.82 -3.24
C PHE A 289 -21.96 5.97 -3.08
N TRP A 290 -22.40 6.65 -2.02
CA TRP A 290 -23.81 6.98 -1.80
C TRP A 290 -24.43 7.74 -2.98
N GLY A 291 -23.63 8.52 -3.71
CA GLY A 291 -24.07 9.22 -4.92
C GLY A 291 -24.47 8.31 -6.08
N TYR A 292 -23.99 7.06 -6.12
CA TYR A 292 -24.43 6.05 -7.11
C TYR A 292 -25.61 5.25 -6.58
N HIS A 293 -25.42 4.55 -5.45
CA HIS A 293 -26.46 3.74 -4.82
C HIS A 293 -26.11 3.46 -3.35
N PRO A 294 -27.04 3.60 -2.37
CA PRO A 294 -26.77 3.26 -0.97
C PRO A 294 -26.64 1.75 -0.73
N PRO A 295 -26.09 1.29 0.41
CA PRO A 295 -26.03 -0.14 0.73
C PRO A 295 -27.42 -0.77 0.79
N GLU A 296 -27.57 -1.98 0.25
CA GLU A 296 -28.82 -2.74 0.31
C GLU A 296 -29.01 -3.42 1.68
N LYS A 297 -27.92 -3.91 2.28
CA LYS A 297 -27.96 -4.58 3.59
C LYS A 297 -28.33 -3.57 4.69
N PRO A 298 -29.41 -3.78 5.46
CA PRO A 298 -29.92 -2.78 6.41
C PRO A 298 -28.88 -2.27 7.42
N VAL A 299 -28.09 -3.15 8.05
CA VAL A 299 -27.06 -2.76 9.01
C VAL A 299 -25.97 -1.87 8.37
N TYR A 300 -25.55 -2.16 7.14
CA TYR A 300 -24.56 -1.35 6.42
C TYR A 300 -25.15 -0.01 6.00
N ARG A 301 -26.44 0.03 5.65
CA ARG A 301 -27.14 1.27 5.34
C ARG A 301 -27.21 2.18 6.56
N ILE A 302 -27.61 1.68 7.72
CA ILE A 302 -27.62 2.47 8.97
C ILE A 302 -26.21 2.94 9.32
N GLN A 303 -25.21 2.07 9.19
CA GLN A 303 -23.80 2.42 9.42
C GLN A 303 -23.34 3.57 8.52
N ALA A 304 -23.60 3.49 7.22
CA ALA A 304 -23.27 4.53 6.24
C ALA A 304 -23.97 5.86 6.54
N GLU A 305 -25.30 5.83 6.73
CA GLU A 305 -26.09 7.02 7.03
C GLU A 305 -25.63 7.72 8.33
N ALA A 306 -25.29 6.92 9.35
CA ALA A 306 -24.78 7.45 10.61
C ALA A 306 -23.41 8.13 10.42
N LEU A 307 -22.49 7.53 9.67
CA LEU A 307 -21.18 8.13 9.37
C LEU A 307 -21.32 9.42 8.54
N LEU A 308 -22.32 9.49 7.66
CA LEU A 308 -22.68 10.71 6.92
C LEU A 308 -23.38 11.78 7.79
N GLY A 309 -23.59 11.52 9.08
CA GLY A 309 -24.18 12.47 10.02
C GLY A 309 -25.71 12.59 9.95
N MET A 310 -26.40 11.63 9.33
CA MET A 310 -27.85 11.69 9.15
C MET A 310 -28.58 11.36 10.46
N VAL A 311 -29.03 12.35 11.22
CA VAL A 311 -29.74 12.12 12.50
C VAL A 311 -31.02 11.27 12.37
N ALA A 312 -31.63 11.24 11.18
CA ALA A 312 -32.79 10.41 10.86
C ALA A 312 -32.54 8.89 11.01
N VAL A 313 -31.28 8.43 11.13
CA VAL A 313 -31.03 7.01 11.45
C VAL A 313 -31.65 6.62 12.78
N ALA A 314 -31.76 7.55 13.73
CA ALA A 314 -32.32 7.29 15.05
C ALA A 314 -33.79 6.83 14.95
N ASP A 315 -34.57 7.40 14.03
CA ASP A 315 -35.96 6.99 13.80
C ASP A 315 -36.05 5.60 13.16
N LYS A 316 -35.11 5.27 12.26
CA LYS A 316 -35.02 3.94 11.63
C LYS A 316 -34.63 2.87 12.64
N ILE A 317 -33.66 3.17 13.51
CA ILE A 317 -33.27 2.31 14.62
C ILE A 317 -34.42 2.15 15.60
N ALA A 318 -35.16 3.22 15.91
CA ALA A 318 -36.32 3.14 16.79
C ALA A 318 -37.43 2.24 16.23
N ALA A 319 -37.62 2.23 14.90
CA ALA A 319 -38.55 1.32 14.24
C ALA A 319 -38.08 -0.14 14.23
N THR A 320 -36.77 -0.41 14.27
CA THR A 320 -36.21 -1.78 14.33
C THR A 320 -35.02 -1.86 15.31
N PRO A 321 -35.25 -1.84 16.63
CA PRO A 321 -34.17 -1.70 17.61
C PRO A 321 -33.16 -2.85 17.61
N GLY A 322 -33.59 -4.05 17.20
CA GLY A 322 -32.74 -5.24 17.12
C GLY A 322 -31.52 -5.08 16.21
N ILE A 323 -31.56 -4.14 15.25
CA ILE A 323 -30.45 -3.88 14.33
C ILE A 323 -29.17 -3.41 15.05
N LEU A 324 -29.31 -2.82 16.25
CA LEU A 324 -28.17 -2.39 17.06
C LEU A 324 -27.29 -3.55 17.54
N LYS A 325 -27.79 -4.79 17.52
CA LYS A 325 -27.07 -6.02 17.89
C LYS A 325 -26.47 -6.74 16.69
N GLU A 326 -26.79 -6.32 15.47
CA GLU A 326 -26.24 -6.95 14.27
C GLU A 326 -24.76 -6.60 14.09
N LYS A 327 -24.00 -7.54 13.50
CA LYS A 327 -22.59 -7.33 13.21
C LYS A 327 -22.42 -6.29 12.07
N PRO A 328 -21.71 -5.18 12.31
CA PRO A 328 -21.47 -4.17 11.28
C PRO A 328 -20.43 -4.68 10.27
N ALA A 329 -20.10 -3.86 9.26
CA ALA A 329 -19.03 -4.16 8.33
C ALA A 329 -17.64 -4.28 9.00
N ALA A 330 -17.46 -3.67 10.18
CA ALA A 330 -16.19 -3.64 10.90
C ALA A 330 -15.88 -4.99 11.58
N HIS A 331 -14.75 -5.59 11.23
CA HIS A 331 -14.35 -6.90 11.76
C HIS A 331 -14.09 -6.92 13.28
N HIS A 332 -13.80 -5.77 13.90
CA HIS A 332 -13.44 -5.67 15.32
C HIS A 332 -14.62 -5.32 16.24
N ALA A 333 -15.78 -4.95 15.69
CA ALA A 333 -16.96 -4.59 16.48
C ALA A 333 -17.93 -5.76 16.46
N GLU A 334 -18.43 -6.16 17.64
CA GLU A 334 -19.38 -7.28 17.74
C GLU A 334 -20.83 -6.85 17.55
N SER A 335 -21.10 -5.54 17.66
CA SER A 335 -22.43 -4.96 17.45
C SER A 335 -22.37 -3.62 16.71
N LEU A 336 -23.45 -3.29 16.01
CA LEU A 336 -23.61 -2.00 15.35
C LEU A 336 -23.52 -0.86 16.38
N LEU A 337 -24.07 -1.02 17.58
CA LEU A 337 -24.01 0.02 18.62
C LEU A 337 -22.56 0.35 19.01
N GLU A 338 -21.71 -0.65 19.25
CA GLU A 338 -20.29 -0.43 19.54
C GLU A 338 -19.62 0.41 18.44
N TYR A 339 -19.85 0.03 17.18
CA TYR A 339 -19.27 0.74 16.05
C TYR A 339 -19.78 2.19 15.95
N LEU A 340 -21.09 2.41 16.11
CA LEU A 340 -21.68 3.74 16.02
C LEU A 340 -21.16 4.67 17.13
N ILE A 341 -20.99 4.16 18.36
CA ILE A 341 -20.41 4.94 19.45
C ILE A 341 -18.95 5.31 19.17
N GLU A 342 -18.18 4.41 18.57
CA GLU A 342 -16.78 4.66 18.23
C GLU A 342 -16.61 5.69 17.11
N TYR A 343 -17.44 5.62 16.05
CA TYR A 343 -17.17 6.38 14.81
C TYR A 343 -18.23 7.41 14.40
N ALA A 344 -19.49 7.28 14.81
CA ALA A 344 -20.54 8.19 14.31
C ALA A 344 -20.40 9.60 14.91
N PRO A 345 -20.85 10.66 14.21
CA PRO A 345 -20.87 12.02 14.77
C PRO A 345 -21.76 12.12 16.01
N ARG A 346 -21.36 12.93 17.00
CA ARG A 346 -22.10 13.11 18.26
C ARG A 346 -23.60 13.41 18.09
N PRO A 347 -24.05 14.28 17.17
CA PRO A 347 -25.48 14.53 17.00
C PRO A 347 -26.28 13.28 16.64
N VAL A 348 -25.68 12.35 15.90
CA VAL A 348 -26.31 11.06 15.56
C VAL A 348 -26.40 10.16 16.80
N ILE A 349 -25.31 10.05 17.55
CA ILE A 349 -25.27 9.27 18.81
C ILE A 349 -26.32 9.81 19.79
N GLN A 350 -26.36 11.12 20.00
CA GLN A 350 -27.33 11.77 20.87
C GLN A 350 -28.77 11.46 20.42
N ALA A 351 -29.07 11.60 19.13
CA ALA A 351 -30.40 11.27 18.61
C ALA A 351 -30.78 9.79 18.86
N ILE A 352 -29.84 8.86 18.74
CA ILE A 352 -30.07 7.43 19.04
C ILE A 352 -30.38 7.22 20.52
N LEU A 353 -29.60 7.82 21.42
CA LEU A 353 -29.80 7.72 22.87
C LEU A 353 -31.17 8.30 23.29
N GLU A 354 -31.55 9.44 22.74
CA GLU A 354 -32.83 10.12 23.03
C GLU A 354 -34.06 9.30 22.63
N ARG A 355 -33.94 8.37 21.67
CA ARG A 355 -35.04 7.48 21.29
C ARG A 355 -35.32 6.38 22.32
N ASN A 356 -34.45 6.17 23.30
CA ASN A 356 -34.64 5.22 24.38
C ASN A 356 -35.01 3.80 23.90
N VAL A 357 -34.31 3.33 22.86
CA VAL A 357 -34.54 2.00 22.26
C VAL A 357 -33.40 1.02 22.53
N ILE A 358 -32.34 1.46 23.23
CA ILE A 358 -31.20 0.62 23.58
C ILE A 358 -31.55 -0.25 24.78
N GLN A 359 -31.48 -1.57 24.60
CA GLN A 359 -31.59 -2.54 25.67
C GLN A 359 -30.22 -2.78 26.31
N TRP A 360 -29.79 -1.85 27.18
CA TRP A 360 -28.45 -1.85 27.76
C TRP A 360 -28.07 -3.14 28.51
N ALA A 361 -29.04 -3.88 29.04
CA ALA A 361 -28.80 -5.15 29.72
C ALA A 361 -28.15 -6.22 28.80
N ASP A 362 -28.31 -6.08 27.49
CA ASP A 362 -27.77 -7.01 26.50
C ASP A 362 -26.31 -6.71 26.11
N TYR A 363 -25.79 -5.54 26.49
CA TYR A 363 -24.41 -5.12 26.20
C TYR A 363 -23.51 -5.37 27.40
N LYS A 364 -23.30 -6.66 27.70
CA LYS A 364 -22.46 -7.14 28.78
C LYS A 364 -21.63 -8.33 28.31
N ASP A 365 -20.31 -8.24 28.46
CA ASP A 365 -19.40 -9.35 28.12
C ASP A 365 -19.36 -10.42 29.23
N SER A 366 -18.52 -11.46 29.03
CA SER A 366 -18.36 -12.55 30.00
C SER A 366 -17.79 -12.12 31.35
N GLU A 367 -17.04 -11.01 31.40
CA GLU A 367 -16.48 -10.43 32.63
C GLU A 367 -17.45 -9.46 33.30
N GLY A 368 -18.53 -9.12 32.62
CA GLY A 368 -19.55 -8.19 33.05
C GLY A 368 -19.27 -6.73 32.71
N LYS A 369 -18.29 -6.48 31.85
CA LYS A 369 -17.98 -5.16 31.30
C LYS A 369 -18.96 -4.81 30.19
N ASN A 370 -19.14 -3.51 29.97
CA ASN A 370 -19.96 -2.98 28.90
C ASN A 370 -19.08 -2.63 27.68
N PRO A 371 -19.12 -3.40 26.58
CA PRO A 371 -18.24 -3.17 25.43
C PRO A 371 -18.51 -1.82 24.75
N VAL A 372 -19.75 -1.30 24.81
CA VAL A 372 -20.11 0.01 24.26
C VAL A 372 -19.43 1.13 25.04
N LEU A 373 -19.35 1.01 26.37
CA LEU A 373 -18.61 1.96 27.21
C LEU A 373 -17.11 1.95 26.90
N GLU A 374 -16.52 0.79 26.64
CA GLU A 374 -15.09 0.70 26.24
C GLU A 374 -14.82 1.47 24.96
N LYS A 375 -15.72 1.38 23.97
CA LYS A 375 -15.62 2.16 22.73
C LYS A 375 -15.73 3.65 22.96
N ALA A 376 -16.64 4.10 23.82
CA ALA A 376 -16.76 5.51 24.20
C ALA A 376 -15.49 6.03 24.89
N ILE A 377 -14.91 5.25 25.81
CA ILE A 377 -13.65 5.57 26.49
C ILE A 377 -12.50 5.61 25.50
N TYR A 378 -12.37 4.60 24.63
CA TYR A 378 -11.33 4.51 23.62
C TYR A 378 -11.35 5.71 22.66
N ARG A 379 -12.55 6.07 22.17
CA ARG A 379 -12.74 7.27 21.35
C ARG A 379 -12.30 8.53 22.07
N ALA A 380 -12.69 8.70 23.34
CA ALA A 380 -12.30 9.87 24.12
C ALA A 380 -10.78 9.95 24.32
N ARG A 381 -10.09 8.82 24.49
CA ARG A 381 -8.62 8.76 24.71
C ARG A 381 -7.79 9.12 23.47
N LYS A 382 -8.25 8.72 22.29
CA LYS A 382 -7.44 8.81 21.05
C LYS A 382 -7.22 10.24 20.56
N TYR A 383 -8.03 11.21 21.00
CA TYR A 383 -7.99 12.63 20.62
C TYR A 383 -7.93 12.96 19.10
N ALA A 384 -7.96 11.96 18.22
CA ALA A 384 -8.07 12.12 16.78
C ALA A 384 -9.55 12.28 16.39
N GLY A 385 -10.12 13.46 16.71
CA GLY A 385 -11.49 13.84 16.34
C GLY A 385 -12.30 14.62 17.38
N ASP A 386 -11.69 15.07 18.49
CA ASP A 386 -12.22 16.06 19.44
C ASP A 386 -13.69 15.90 19.89
N ASP A 387 -14.09 14.76 20.47
CA ASP A 387 -15.36 14.74 21.22
C ASP A 387 -15.39 13.86 22.48
N PRO A 388 -14.77 14.30 23.59
CA PRO A 388 -14.97 13.71 24.92
C PRO A 388 -16.44 13.73 25.37
N GLN A 389 -17.31 14.54 24.76
CA GLN A 389 -18.72 14.65 25.16
C GLN A 389 -19.52 13.43 24.71
N VAL A 390 -19.05 12.65 23.74
CA VAL A 390 -19.61 11.32 23.43
C VAL A 390 -19.53 10.41 24.65
N LEU A 391 -18.39 10.39 25.36
CA LEU A 391 -18.27 9.64 26.60
C LEU A 391 -19.22 10.18 27.67
N THR A 392 -19.37 11.51 27.78
CA THR A 392 -20.33 12.12 28.72
C THR A 392 -21.76 11.64 28.48
N ILE A 393 -22.26 11.72 27.25
CA ILE A 393 -23.66 11.36 26.95
C ILE A 393 -23.91 9.85 27.05
N VAL A 394 -22.95 9.01 26.62
CA VAL A 394 -23.07 7.55 26.72
C VAL A 394 -23.06 7.12 28.18
N MET A 395 -22.12 7.63 28.97
CA MET A 395 -22.03 7.28 30.39
C MET A 395 -23.24 7.80 31.17
N SER A 396 -23.73 9.00 30.86
CA SER A 396 -24.92 9.54 31.51
C SER A 396 -26.17 8.68 31.24
N ASP A 397 -26.35 8.18 30.00
CA ASP A 397 -27.46 7.28 29.69
C ASP A 397 -27.29 5.91 30.37
N ILE A 398 -26.07 5.35 30.39
CA ILE A 398 -25.75 4.12 31.15
C ILE A 398 -26.15 4.26 32.62
N LEU A 399 -25.79 5.38 33.26
CA LEU A 399 -26.15 5.65 34.66
C LEU A 399 -27.66 5.83 34.85
N ALA A 400 -28.31 6.63 34.00
CA ALA A 400 -29.74 6.88 34.07
C ALA A 400 -30.58 5.59 33.90
N ARG A 401 -30.10 4.66 33.07
CA ARG A 401 -30.75 3.39 32.76
C ARG A 401 -30.34 2.24 33.67
N HIS A 402 -29.44 2.47 34.63
CA HIS A 402 -28.88 1.44 35.51
C HIS A 402 -28.29 0.26 34.71
N ALA A 403 -27.67 0.58 33.57
CA ALA A 403 -27.04 -0.39 32.69
C ALA A 403 -25.85 -1.07 33.38
N PRO A 404 -25.49 -2.32 33.00
CA PRO A 404 -24.29 -2.96 33.51
C PRO A 404 -23.04 -2.20 33.05
N TRP A 405 -22.10 -1.99 33.97
CA TRP A 405 -20.73 -1.51 33.73
C TRP A 405 -19.87 -1.82 34.97
N LEU A 406 -18.55 -1.82 34.83
CA LEU A 406 -17.61 -2.04 35.94
C LEU A 406 -16.67 -0.85 36.17
N PRO A 407 -16.33 -0.51 37.42
CA PRO A 407 -15.35 0.55 37.74
C PRO A 407 -13.98 0.34 37.08
N SER A 408 -13.57 -0.91 36.88
CA SER A 408 -12.32 -1.26 36.18
C SER A 408 -12.28 -0.82 34.72
N GLN A 409 -13.41 -0.51 34.09
CA GLN A 409 -13.43 0.03 32.73
C GLN A 409 -13.01 1.50 32.69
N LEU A 410 -13.32 2.27 33.74
CA LEU A 410 -12.96 3.70 33.83
C LEU A 410 -11.44 3.90 33.86
N VAL A 411 -10.75 2.91 34.41
CA VAL A 411 -9.29 2.86 34.51
C VAL A 411 -8.63 2.99 33.14
N GLN A 412 -9.20 2.34 32.11
CA GLN A 412 -8.69 2.45 30.75
C GLN A 412 -8.67 3.90 30.26
N GLY A 413 -9.61 4.73 30.72
CA GLY A 413 -9.71 6.15 30.39
C GLY A 413 -8.61 7.02 31.00
N PHE A 414 -7.91 6.56 32.03
CA PHE A 414 -6.77 7.29 32.60
C PHE A 414 -5.49 7.15 31.78
N TYR A 415 -5.44 6.22 30.83
CA TYR A 415 -4.33 6.03 29.90
C TYR A 415 -4.49 6.88 28.62
N THR A 416 -4.48 8.22 28.70
CA THR A 416 -4.40 9.05 27.48
C THR A 416 -2.93 9.35 27.13
N GLU A 417 -2.59 9.22 25.84
CA GLU A 417 -1.24 9.49 25.31
C GLU A 417 -0.92 11.00 25.24
N GLU A 418 -1.94 11.86 25.29
CA GLU A 418 -1.80 13.32 25.25
C GLU A 418 -2.06 14.00 26.61
N GLU A 419 -1.49 15.21 26.78
CA GLU A 419 -1.71 16.08 27.95
C GLU A 419 -3.19 16.46 28.11
N GLY A 420 -3.74 16.34 29.32
CA GLY A 420 -5.07 16.87 29.67
C GLY A 420 -6.02 15.89 30.36
N SER A 421 -6.99 16.47 31.08
CA SER A 421 -7.97 15.76 31.91
C SER A 421 -9.34 15.57 31.25
N HIS A 422 -9.38 15.50 29.92
CA HIS A 422 -10.64 15.51 29.16
C HIS A 422 -11.50 14.26 29.38
N VAL A 423 -10.89 13.06 29.44
CA VAL A 423 -11.62 11.81 29.76
C VAL A 423 -12.18 11.85 31.18
N VAL A 424 -11.36 12.29 32.15
CA VAL A 424 -11.76 12.43 33.56
C VAL A 424 -12.91 13.44 33.70
N SER A 425 -12.79 14.59 33.04
CA SER A 425 -13.82 15.63 33.00
C SER A 425 -15.12 15.10 32.39
N ALA A 426 -15.02 14.34 31.29
CA ALA A 426 -16.18 13.77 30.62
C ALA A 426 -16.94 12.77 31.51
N LEU A 427 -16.22 11.91 32.24
CA LEU A 427 -16.79 10.97 33.21
C LEU A 427 -17.43 11.69 34.39
N HIS A 428 -16.75 12.71 34.94
CA HIS A 428 -17.29 13.52 36.04
C HIS A 428 -18.58 14.24 35.61
N ASN A 429 -18.57 14.86 34.44
CA ASN A 429 -19.74 15.54 33.88
C ASN A 429 -20.89 14.58 33.54
N ALA A 430 -20.60 13.29 33.31
CA ALA A 430 -21.62 12.27 33.11
C ALA A 430 -22.37 11.89 34.39
N GLY A 431 -21.83 12.26 35.56
CA GLY A 431 -22.37 11.92 36.88
C GLY A 431 -21.52 10.94 37.67
N ILE A 432 -20.31 10.58 37.23
CA ILE A 432 -19.38 9.79 38.04
C ILE A 432 -18.76 10.66 39.12
N THR A 433 -18.90 10.24 40.37
CA THR A 433 -18.35 11.00 41.50
C THR A 433 -16.82 10.93 41.53
N CYS A 434 -16.18 11.98 42.05
CA CYS A 434 -14.74 11.97 42.31
C CYS A 434 -14.29 10.82 43.22
N LYS A 435 -15.16 10.35 44.13
CA LYS A 435 -14.90 9.17 44.95
C LYS A 435 -14.77 7.92 44.09
N GLN A 436 -15.74 7.69 43.20
CA GLN A 436 -15.72 6.54 42.27
C GLN A 436 -14.52 6.59 41.31
N LEU A 437 -14.15 7.78 40.84
CA LEU A 437 -12.96 7.95 39.99
C LEU A 437 -11.65 7.63 40.73
N ARG A 438 -11.51 8.08 41.99
CA ARG A 438 -10.36 7.74 42.85
C ARG A 438 -10.31 6.26 43.19
N GLU A 439 -11.46 5.65 43.51
CA GLU A 439 -11.56 4.20 43.76
C GLU A 439 -11.16 3.40 42.52
N ALA A 440 -11.62 3.81 41.33
CA ALA A 440 -11.20 3.19 40.07
C ALA A 440 -9.68 3.26 39.89
N LEU A 441 -9.06 4.42 40.11
CA LEU A 441 -7.59 4.58 40.04
C LEU A 441 -6.87 3.71 41.08
N SER A 442 -7.38 3.60 42.31
CA SER A 442 -6.74 2.82 43.38
C SER A 442 -6.73 1.31 43.15
N ASN A 443 -7.59 0.82 42.25
CA ASN A 443 -7.68 -0.59 41.89
C ASN A 443 -6.68 -1.00 40.77
N LEU A 444 -5.89 -0.06 40.24
CA LEU A 444 -4.78 -0.37 39.33
C LEU A 444 -3.65 -1.10 40.07
N HIS A 445 -3.14 -2.18 39.49
CA HIS A 445 -1.96 -2.85 40.02
C HIS A 445 -0.74 -1.91 39.95
N VAL A 446 -0.01 -1.84 41.06
CA VAL A 446 1.04 -0.87 41.40
C VAL A 446 2.22 -0.85 40.41
N GLU A 447 2.37 -1.87 39.56
CA GLU A 447 3.44 -1.94 38.55
C GLU A 447 3.14 -1.13 37.27
N ASP A 448 1.90 -0.69 37.06
CA ASP A 448 1.47 0.15 35.91
C ASP A 448 1.15 1.61 36.31
N LEU A 449 1.76 2.11 37.39
CA LEU A 449 1.61 3.50 37.84
C LEU A 449 2.21 4.47 36.81
N PHE A 450 1.40 4.86 35.82
CA PHE A 450 1.63 6.08 35.05
C PHE A 450 1.45 7.29 35.97
N THR A 451 2.45 8.18 35.97
CA THR A 451 2.53 9.39 36.82
C THR A 451 1.34 10.33 36.66
N ASP A 452 0.63 10.29 35.53
CA ASP A 452 -0.26 11.37 35.12
C ASP A 452 -1.73 11.10 35.50
N GLY A 453 -2.12 9.87 35.83
CA GLY A 453 -3.51 9.53 36.19
C GLY A 453 -3.97 10.22 37.48
N LYS A 454 -3.09 10.29 38.49
CA LYS A 454 -3.34 11.03 39.73
C LYS A 454 -3.43 12.53 39.47
N GLN A 455 -2.51 13.09 38.69
CA GLN A 455 -2.52 14.50 38.31
C GLN A 455 -3.83 14.87 37.60
N ARG A 456 -4.29 14.05 36.65
CA ARG A 456 -5.55 14.28 35.93
C ARG A 456 -6.78 14.26 36.82
N LEU A 457 -6.80 13.39 37.83
CA LEU A 457 -7.85 13.42 38.86
C LEU A 457 -7.78 14.69 39.70
N GLU A 458 -6.59 15.13 40.10
CA GLU A 458 -6.42 16.35 40.90
C GLU A 458 -6.85 17.61 40.14
N GLU A 459 -6.62 17.66 38.82
CA GLU A 459 -7.07 18.76 37.95
C GLU A 459 -8.61 18.91 37.91
N VAL A 460 -9.36 17.80 38.01
CA VAL A 460 -10.84 17.81 37.92
C VAL A 460 -11.51 17.77 39.30
N CYS A 461 -10.99 16.94 40.20
CA CYS A 461 -11.59 16.61 41.49
C CYS A 461 -10.90 17.30 42.68
N GLY A 462 -9.81 18.03 42.44
CA GLY A 462 -8.96 18.60 43.48
C GLY A 462 -8.15 17.56 44.24
N VAL A 463 -7.19 18.06 45.02
CA VAL A 463 -6.38 17.25 45.95
C VAL A 463 -7.27 16.64 47.03
N GLU A 464 -7.09 15.35 47.30
CA GLU A 464 -7.77 14.66 48.39
C GLU A 464 -7.31 15.24 49.73
N LYS A 465 -8.26 15.71 50.55
CA LYS A 465 -7.98 16.32 51.86
C LYS A 465 -7.99 15.30 52.98
#